data_AF-E3CWV6-F1
#
_entry.id   AF-E3CWV6-F1
#
_cell.length_a   1.000
_cell.length_b   1.000
_cell.length_c   1.000
_cell.angle_alpha   90.00
_cell.angle_beta   90.00
_cell.angle_gamma   90.00
#
_symmetry.space_group_name_H-M   'P 1'
#
loop_
_entity.id
_entity.type
_entity.pdbx_description
1 polymer ?
#
loop_
_entity_poly.entity_id
_entity_poly.type
_entity_poly.pdbx_seq_one_letter_code
_entity_poly.pdbx_strand_id
1 'polypeptide(L)'
;MLDLRHEDLPMDLWGLHLVRGNRGRILINCHLPPLWRRFTLFHELFHLLYHRKGERFWSRTFQPLSRFEHEADCFAWAAIWPEWSGGDYAQWD
;
A
#
# COMPACT_ATOMS: atom_id res chain seq x y z
N MET A 1 13.97 -10.50 -4.30
CA MET A 1 14.56 -9.15 -4.20
C MET A 1 13.46 -8.15 -4.53
N LEU A 2 13.25 -7.17 -3.64
CA LEU A 2 12.27 -6.09 -3.82
C LEU A 2 13.04 -4.80 -4.16
N ASP A 3 12.66 -4.14 -5.25
CA ASP A 3 13.23 -2.87 -5.71
C ASP A 3 12.23 -1.74 -5.43
N LEU A 4 12.67 -0.63 -4.86
CA LEU A 4 11.83 0.53 -4.56
C LEU A 4 12.35 1.73 -5.36
N ARG A 5 11.47 2.37 -6.13
CA ARG A 5 11.84 3.55 -6.94
C ARG A 5 10.81 4.66 -6.82
N HIS A 6 11.31 5.89 -6.87
CA HIS A 6 10.50 7.08 -7.09
C HIS A 6 10.61 7.44 -8.57
N GLU A 7 9.49 7.50 -9.27
CA GLU A 7 9.44 7.72 -10.73
C GLU A 7 8.42 8.81 -11.06
N ASP A 8 8.58 9.40 -12.23
CA ASP A 8 7.60 10.33 -12.81
C ASP A 8 6.40 9.52 -13.34
N LEU A 9 5.31 9.52 -12.57
CA LEU A 9 4.08 8.80 -12.89
C LEU A 9 2.94 9.79 -13.20
N PRO A 10 1.92 9.38 -13.97
CA PRO A 10 0.71 10.18 -14.17
C PRO A 10 0.14 10.72 -12.85
N MET A 11 -0.41 11.94 -12.86
CA MET A 11 -0.86 12.62 -11.63
C MET A 11 -1.97 11.86 -10.87
N ASP A 12 -2.75 11.07 -11.59
CA ASP A 12 -3.81 10.21 -11.05
C ASP A 12 -3.28 8.88 -10.47
N LEU A 13 -2.00 8.58 -10.67
CA LEU A 13 -1.37 7.36 -10.20
C LEU A 13 -0.39 7.66 -9.07
N TRP A 14 -0.72 7.18 -7.87
CA TRP A 14 0.10 7.42 -6.68
C TRP A 14 1.29 6.45 -6.61
N GLY A 15 1.06 5.19 -6.96
CA GLY A 15 2.08 4.15 -7.03
C GLY A 15 1.55 2.91 -7.72
N LEU A 16 2.43 1.93 -7.88
CA LEU A 16 2.06 0.58 -8.30
C LEU A 16 3.12 -0.42 -7.87
N HIS A 17 2.70 -1.67 -7.70
CA HIS A 17 3.60 -2.81 -7.56
C HIS A 17 3.65 -3.68 -8.83
N LEU A 18 4.82 -4.24 -9.10
CA LEU A 18 5.08 -5.13 -10.22
C LEU A 18 5.72 -6.42 -9.71
N VAL A 19 5.19 -7.58 -10.11
CA VAL A 19 5.74 -8.89 -9.74
C VAL A 19 6.09 -9.68 -10.98
N ARG A 20 7.34 -10.16 -11.06
CA ARG A 20 7.80 -11.09 -12.10
C ARG A 20 8.65 -12.21 -11.49
N GLY A 21 8.08 -13.40 -11.37
CA GLY A 21 8.73 -14.54 -10.70
C GLY A 21 9.06 -14.19 -9.25
N ASN A 22 10.33 -14.30 -8.86
CA ASN A 22 10.81 -14.01 -7.50
C ASN A 22 11.31 -12.56 -7.31
N ARG A 23 11.00 -11.67 -8.25
CA ARG A 23 11.35 -10.24 -8.20
C ARG A 23 10.08 -9.40 -8.08
N GLY A 24 10.10 -8.48 -7.12
CA GLY A 24 9.07 -7.47 -6.94
C GLY A 24 9.66 -6.08 -7.15
N ARG A 25 8.84 -5.13 -7.58
CA ARG A 25 9.19 -3.71 -7.62
C ARG A 25 8.00 -2.88 -7.14
N ILE A 26 8.26 -1.85 -6.35
CA ILE A 26 7.30 -0.80 -6.02
C ILE A 26 7.77 0.48 -6.69
N LEU A 27 6.86 1.13 -7.42
CA LEU A 27 7.05 2.46 -7.98
C LEU A 27 6.16 3.43 -7.22
N ILE A 28 6.74 4.54 -6.77
CA ILE A 28 6.02 5.62 -6.07
C ILE A 28 6.14 6.88 -6.92
N ASN A 29 5.04 7.59 -7.11
CA ASN A 29 5.04 8.86 -7.82
C ASN A 29 5.89 9.90 -7.05
N CYS A 30 6.92 10.43 -7.70
CA CYS A 30 7.82 11.41 -7.09
C CYS A 30 7.15 12.75 -6.76
N HIS A 31 6.03 13.07 -7.40
CA HIS A 31 5.29 14.33 -7.20
C HIS A 31 4.44 14.33 -5.93
N LEU A 32 4.28 13.19 -5.25
CA LEU A 32 3.51 13.11 -4.01
C LEU A 32 4.21 13.81 -2.84
N PRO A 33 3.47 14.49 -1.96
CA PRO A 33 3.99 14.96 -0.68
C PRO A 33 4.62 13.81 0.14
N PRO A 34 5.60 14.07 1.04
CA PRO A 34 6.33 13.03 1.77
C PRO A 34 5.45 12.08 2.61
N LEU A 35 4.32 12.57 3.13
CA LEU A 35 3.35 11.75 3.84
C LEU A 35 2.71 10.74 2.89
N TRP A 36 2.23 11.20 1.74
CA TRP A 36 1.56 10.37 0.75
C TRP A 36 2.50 9.37 0.08
N ARG A 37 3.78 9.72 -0.12
CA ARG A 37 4.79 8.73 -0.55
C ARG A 37 4.93 7.57 0.44
N ARG A 38 4.93 7.86 1.75
CA ARG A 38 4.97 6.84 2.79
C ARG A 38 3.70 6.01 2.81
N PHE A 39 2.53 6.65 2.74
CA PHE A 39 1.25 5.96 2.63
C PHE A 39 1.25 4.97 1.46
N THR A 40 1.57 5.45 0.25
CA THR A 40 1.61 4.66 -0.97
C THR A 40 2.60 3.49 -0.87
N LEU A 41 3.78 3.70 -0.26
CA LEU A 41 4.73 2.60 -0.04
C LEU A 41 4.09 1.43 0.71
N PHE A 42 3.44 1.71 1.84
CA PHE A 42 2.86 0.67 2.68
C PHE A 42 1.61 0.05 2.04
N HIS A 43 0.80 0.85 1.34
CA HIS A 43 -0.32 0.37 0.54
C HIS A 43 0.17 -0.68 -0.50
N GLU A 44 1.14 -0.32 -1.34
CA GLU A 44 1.68 -1.23 -2.37
C GLU A 44 2.41 -2.45 -1.78
N LEU A 45 3.08 -2.27 -0.63
CA LEU A 45 3.71 -3.36 0.09
C LEU A 45 2.67 -4.37 0.58
N PHE A 46 1.51 -3.91 1.06
CA PHE A 46 0.42 -4.79 1.47
C PHE A 46 -0.06 -5.66 0.30
N HIS A 47 -0.28 -5.07 -0.87
CA HIS A 47 -0.65 -5.83 -2.07
C HIS A 47 0.39 -6.90 -2.41
N LEU A 48 1.69 -6.57 -2.33
CA LEU A 48 2.76 -7.53 -2.59
C LEU A 48 2.77 -8.72 -1.61
N LEU A 49 2.48 -8.47 -0.34
CA LEU A 49 2.52 -9.49 0.71
C LEU A 49 1.27 -10.37 0.71
N TYR A 50 0.09 -9.75 0.59
CA TYR A 50 -1.20 -10.40 0.87
C TYR A 50 -2.05 -10.61 -0.39
N HIS A 51 -1.88 -9.78 -1.42
CA HIS A 51 -2.66 -9.85 -2.66
C HIS A 51 -1.86 -10.45 -3.82
N ARG A 52 -1.10 -11.52 -3.55
CA ARG A 52 -0.20 -12.19 -4.52
C ARG A 52 -0.89 -12.82 -5.73
N LYS A 53 -2.22 -12.86 -5.75
CA LYS A 53 -3.02 -13.35 -6.87
C LYS A 53 -3.55 -12.13 -7.63
N GLY A 54 -3.50 -12.16 -8.96
CA GLY A 54 -3.91 -10.99 -9.76
C GLY A 54 -5.42 -10.74 -9.69
N GLU A 55 -5.84 -9.56 -10.14
CA GLU A 55 -7.25 -9.15 -10.28
C GLU A 55 -8.13 -10.27 -10.86
N ARG A 56 -7.66 -10.98 -11.90
CA ARG A 56 -8.37 -12.09 -12.55
C ARG A 56 -8.67 -13.29 -11.62
N PHE A 57 -7.88 -13.50 -10.59
CA PHE A 57 -8.16 -14.51 -9.57
C PHE A 57 -9.21 -14.00 -8.58
N TRP A 58 -9.09 -12.75 -8.14
CA TRP A 58 -9.98 -12.16 -7.14
C TRP A 58 -11.37 -11.84 -7.69
N SER A 59 -11.47 -11.45 -8.98
CA SER A 59 -12.76 -11.27 -9.67
C SER A 59 -13.56 -12.56 -9.83
N ARG A 60 -12.94 -13.72 -9.57
CA ARG A 60 -13.60 -15.04 -9.51
C ARG A 60 -13.95 -15.47 -8.10
N THR A 61 -13.65 -14.63 -7.10
CA THR A 61 -14.10 -14.82 -5.72
C THR A 61 -15.27 -13.89 -5.44
N PHE A 62 -16.16 -14.24 -4.51
CA PHE A 62 -17.26 -13.37 -4.08
C PHE A 62 -16.80 -12.15 -3.25
N GLN A 63 -15.51 -11.85 -3.24
CA GLN A 63 -14.94 -10.72 -2.51
C GLN A 63 -14.93 -9.49 -3.42
N PRO A 64 -15.50 -8.35 -2.99
CA PRO A 64 -15.49 -7.14 -3.80
C PRO A 64 -14.07 -6.59 -3.90
N LEU A 65 -13.69 -6.11 -5.09
CA LEU A 65 -12.36 -5.51 -5.33
C LEU A 65 -12.05 -4.34 -4.38
N SER A 66 -13.09 -3.59 -3.98
CA SER A 66 -12.99 -2.51 -3.00
C SER A 66 -12.51 -2.93 -1.62
N ARG A 67 -12.71 -4.20 -1.24
CA ARG A 67 -12.22 -4.73 0.03
C ARG A 67 -10.69 -4.79 0.06
N PHE A 68 -10.07 -5.17 -1.05
CA PHE A 68 -8.61 -5.31 -1.14
C PHE A 68 -7.92 -3.95 -1.01
N GLU A 69 -8.44 -2.94 -1.69
CA GLU A 69 -7.97 -1.55 -1.57
C GLU A 69 -8.15 -1.03 -0.13
N HIS A 70 -9.31 -1.32 0.48
CA HIS A 70 -9.58 -0.91 1.86
C HIS A 70 -8.63 -1.55 2.89
N GLU A 71 -8.33 -2.84 2.75
CA GLU A 71 -7.37 -3.53 3.62
C GLU A 71 -5.95 -2.95 3.47
N ALA A 72 -5.54 -2.62 2.24
CA ALA A 72 -4.26 -1.96 1.97
C ALA A 72 -4.19 -0.54 2.55
N ASP A 73 -5.27 0.23 2.44
CA ASP A 73 -5.38 1.56 3.03
C ASP A 73 -5.32 1.53 4.57
N CYS A 74 -6.03 0.60 5.19
CA CYS A 74 -5.99 0.41 6.64
C CYS A 74 -4.58 0.08 7.12
N PHE A 75 -3.89 -0.83 6.42
CA PHE A 75 -2.50 -1.16 6.73
C PHE A 75 -1.57 0.04 6.54
N ALA A 76 -1.72 0.78 5.44
CA ALA A 76 -0.92 1.96 5.16
C ALA A 76 -1.10 3.03 6.23
N TRP A 77 -2.34 3.30 6.64
CA TRP A 77 -2.62 4.22 7.73
C TRP A 77 -1.99 3.76 9.04
N ALA A 78 -2.18 2.49 9.42
CA ALA A 78 -1.58 1.95 10.65
C ALA A 78 -0.05 2.03 10.65
N ALA A 79 0.60 1.93 9.48
CA ALA A 79 2.05 1.97 9.36
C ALA A 79 2.64 3.39 9.37
N ILE A 80 1.89 4.41 8.94
CA ILE A 80 2.38 5.79 8.88
C ILE A 80 1.84 6.69 9.99
N TRP A 81 0.76 6.28 10.65
CA TRP A 81 0.28 6.99 11.82
C TRP A 81 1.40 6.99 12.87
N PRO A 82 1.64 8.11 13.57
CA PRO A 82 2.66 8.15 14.62
C PRO A 82 2.53 6.93 15.52
N GLU A 83 3.68 6.29 15.80
CA GLU A 83 3.75 5.11 16.66
C GLU A 83 2.98 5.38 17.95
N TRP A 84 2.13 4.42 18.31
CA TRP A 84 1.51 4.38 19.61
C TRP A 84 2.57 4.62 20.68
N SER A 85 2.40 5.69 21.44
CA SER A 85 3.20 6.00 22.61
C SER A 85 2.45 5.50 23.84
N GLY A 86 3.15 4.96 24.84
CA GLY A 86 2.53 4.61 26.11
C GLY A 86 1.87 5.86 26.72
N GLY A 87 0.54 5.86 26.81
CA GLY A 87 -0.27 7.00 27.25
C GLY A 87 -1.19 7.59 26.17
N ASP A 88 -1.03 7.21 24.90
CA ASP A 88 -2.00 7.56 23.87
C ASP A 88 -3.36 6.92 24.17
N TYR A 89 -4.43 7.69 24.00
CA TYR A 89 -5.83 7.33 24.32
C TYR A 89 -6.17 7.15 25.81
N ALA A 90 -5.27 7.49 26.74
CA ALA A 90 -5.55 7.46 28.18
C ALA A 90 -6.68 8.40 28.64
N GLN A 91 -7.07 9.37 27.79
CA GLN A 91 -8.18 10.30 28.05
C GLN A 91 -9.56 9.80 27.58
N TRP A 92 -9.66 8.56 27.10
CA TRP A 92 -10.93 7.96 26.63
C TRP A 92 -11.57 7.01 27.66
N ASP A 93 -10.99 6.95 28.86
CA ASP A 93 -11.58 6.32 30.05
C ASP A 93 -12.40 7.32 30.88
#